data_AF-A0A2V6VU22-F1
#
_entry.id   AF-A0A2V6VU22-F1
#
_cell.length_a   1.000
_cell.length_b   1.000
_cell.length_c   1.000
_cell.angle_alpha   90.00
_cell.angle_beta   90.00
_cell.angle_gamma   90.00
#
_symmetry.space_group_name_H-M   'P 1'
#
loop_
_entity.id
_entity.type
_entity.pdbx_description
1 polymer ?
#
loop_
_entity_poly.entity_id
_entity_poly.type
_entity_poly.pdbx_seq_one_letter_code
_entity_poly.pdbx_strand_id
1 'polypeptide(L)'
;MTTSALLTMLDARQAPAQIKGTTLRILQWSHFIPAYDAWFDNKFVKDWGDKNGVKVRVDHIPHLELPARMAAEFAAGAGHDIIMNGSSILTRLYYKSLADVSDIYDSIGKKRGGWIPTAKPLVEVEGKQYGIPMFYILLP
;
A
#
# COMPACT_ATOMS: atom_id res chain seq x y z
N MET A 1 14.27 -6.28 19.06
CA MET A 1 14.98 -6.45 17.77
C MET A 1 16.07 -5.40 17.72
N THR A 2 17.32 -5.75 17.43
CA THR A 2 18.42 -4.77 17.33
C THR A 2 18.36 -4.05 15.98
N THR A 3 18.81 -2.81 15.90
CA THR A 3 18.81 -1.98 14.68
C THR A 3 19.48 -2.67 13.49
N SER A 4 20.52 -3.46 13.74
CA SER A 4 21.26 -4.20 12.72
C SER A 4 20.40 -5.28 12.02
N ALA A 5 19.57 -6.01 12.78
CA ALA A 5 18.69 -7.03 12.20
C ALA A 5 17.59 -6.43 11.33
N LEU A 6 17.08 -5.24 11.68
CA LEU A 6 16.08 -4.54 10.88
C LEU A 6 16.65 -4.09 9.53
N LEU A 7 17.89 -3.59 9.52
CA LEU A 7 18.59 -3.17 8.30
C LEU A 7 18.86 -4.35 7.36
N THR A 8 19.33 -5.48 7.90
CA THR A 8 19.55 -6.70 7.09
C THR A 8 18.26 -7.22 6.47
N MET A 9 17.13 -7.16 7.20
CA MET A 9 15.83 -7.55 6.64
C MET A 9 15.35 -6.55 5.58
N LEU A 10 15.60 -5.25 5.76
CA LEU A 10 15.31 -4.22 4.77
C LEU A 10 16.09 -4.46 3.46
N ASP A 11 17.40 -4.74 3.55
CA ASP A 11 18.25 -5.04 2.40
C ASP A 11 17.84 -6.33 1.69
N ALA A 12 17.40 -7.33 2.46
CA ALA A 12 16.86 -8.58 1.92
C ALA A 12 15.43 -8.42 1.35
N ARG A 13 14.81 -7.24 1.46
CA ARG A 13 13.39 -6.99 1.16
C ARG A 13 12.44 -7.95 1.87
N GLN A 14 12.83 -8.38 3.07
CA GLN A 14 12.03 -9.26 3.92
C GLN A 14 11.30 -8.43 4.98
N ALA A 15 10.02 -8.72 5.18
CA ALA A 15 9.26 -8.13 6.27
C ALA A 15 9.96 -8.43 7.62
N PRO A 16 10.02 -7.47 8.56
CA PRO A 16 10.72 -7.67 9.80
C PRO A 16 10.08 -8.78 10.63
N ALA A 17 10.90 -9.61 11.27
CA ALA A 17 10.45 -10.72 12.12
C ALA A 17 9.62 -10.24 13.33
N GLN A 18 9.69 -8.95 13.68
CA GLN A 18 8.83 -8.26 14.64
C GLN A 18 8.47 -6.88 14.10
N ILE A 19 7.18 -6.54 14.09
CA ILE A 19 6.70 -5.23 13.65
C ILE A 19 6.64 -4.20 14.79
N LYS A 20 6.68 -4.63 16.05
CA LYS A 20 6.58 -3.71 17.19
C LYS A 20 7.79 -2.76 17.24
N GLY A 21 7.53 -1.47 17.31
CA GLY A 21 8.51 -0.39 17.31
C GLY A 21 8.89 0.13 15.92
N THR A 22 8.32 -0.43 14.83
CA THR A 22 8.55 0.08 13.47
C THR A 22 7.61 1.25 13.15
N THR A 23 7.88 1.91 12.02
CA THR A 23 6.99 2.93 11.44
C THR A 23 6.47 2.45 10.10
N LEU A 24 5.16 2.53 9.89
CA LEU A 24 4.48 2.30 8.62
C LEU A 24 4.10 3.65 8.00
N ARG A 25 4.52 3.89 6.77
CA ARG A 25 4.24 5.12 6.01
C ARG A 25 3.27 4.80 4.88
N ILE A 26 2.15 5.51 4.85
CA ILE A 26 1.08 5.32 3.86
C ILE A 26 0.90 6.62 3.09
N LEU A 27 0.90 6.54 1.76
CA LEU A 27 0.49 7.64 0.89
C LEU A 27 -0.93 7.37 0.39
N GLN A 28 -1.85 8.30 0.67
CA GLN A 28 -3.19 8.30 0.12
C GLN A 28 -3.45 9.59 -0.68
N TRP A 29 -4.43 9.53 -1.57
CA TRP A 29 -4.97 10.79 -2.07
C TRP A 29 -5.76 11.47 -0.95
N SER A 30 -5.83 12.79 -0.97
CA SER A 30 -6.80 13.55 -0.17
C SER A 30 -8.21 13.22 -0.63
N HIS A 31 -9.07 12.78 0.28
CA HIS A 31 -10.44 12.42 -0.06
C HIS A 31 -11.29 13.67 -0.29
N PHE A 32 -12.23 13.60 -1.23
CA PHE A 32 -13.20 14.67 -1.45
C PHE A 32 -14.18 14.86 -0.26
N ILE A 33 -14.24 13.88 0.65
CA ILE A 33 -15.00 13.95 1.89
C ILE A 33 -13.98 14.03 3.04
N PRO A 34 -13.73 15.22 3.63
CA PRO A 34 -12.72 15.39 4.67
C PRO A 34 -12.93 14.53 5.92
N ALA A 35 -14.18 14.13 6.19
CA ALA A 35 -14.51 13.24 7.30
C ALA A 35 -13.88 11.85 7.16
N TYR A 36 -13.65 11.37 5.93
CA TYR A 36 -12.97 10.10 5.70
C TYR A 36 -11.51 10.17 6.16
N ASP A 37 -10.75 11.18 5.71
CA ASP A 37 -9.34 11.35 6.07
C ASP A 37 -9.19 11.51 7.59
N ALA A 38 -10.06 12.34 8.20
CA ALA A 38 -10.06 12.53 9.65
C ALA A 38 -10.31 11.22 10.42
N TRP A 39 -11.23 10.38 9.94
CA TRP A 39 -11.47 9.06 10.53
C TRP A 39 -10.30 8.10 10.30
N PHE A 40 -9.76 8.06 9.09
CA PHE A 40 -8.67 7.17 8.74
C PHE A 40 -7.44 7.44 9.61
N ASP A 41 -7.06 8.71 9.72
CA ASP A 41 -5.87 9.17 10.42
C ASP A 41 -6.00 9.08 11.95
N ASN A 42 -7.12 9.55 12.50
CA ASN A 42 -7.26 9.71 13.95
C ASN A 42 -7.88 8.49 14.64
N LYS A 43 -8.55 7.61 13.88
CA LYS A 43 -9.22 6.43 14.43
C LYS A 43 -8.63 5.15 13.88
N PHE A 44 -8.76 4.91 12.57
CA PHE A 44 -8.45 3.60 11.99
C PHE A 44 -6.97 3.22 12.14
N VAL A 45 -6.06 4.06 11.63
CA VAL A 45 -4.62 3.74 11.66
C VAL A 45 -4.05 3.84 13.08
N LYS A 46 -4.61 4.72 13.92
CA LYS A 46 -4.21 4.84 15.32
C LYS A 46 -4.59 3.59 16.12
N ASP A 47 -5.84 3.13 16.04
CA ASP A 47 -6.29 1.93 16.74
C ASP A 47 -5.50 0.69 16.27
N TRP A 48 -5.23 0.58 14.96
CA TRP A 48 -4.40 -0.49 14.42
C TRP A 48 -2.94 -0.38 14.88
N GLY A 49 -2.36 0.82 14.85
CA GLY A 49 -0.99 1.09 15.27
C GLY A 49 -0.77 0.77 16.75
N ASP A 50 -1.67 1.25 17.62
CA ASP A 50 -1.64 1.00 19.07
C ASP A 50 -1.72 -0.51 19.37
N LYS A 51 -2.62 -1.24 18.68
CA LYS A 51 -2.77 -2.70 18.85
C LYS A 51 -1.53 -3.50 18.42
N ASN A 52 -0.83 -3.05 17.39
CA ASN A 52 0.32 -3.76 16.82
C ASN A 52 1.68 -3.19 17.31
N GLY A 53 1.65 -2.10 18.08
CA GLY A 53 2.85 -1.37 18.50
C GLY A 53 3.63 -0.78 17.33
N VAL A 54 2.94 -0.37 16.26
CA VAL A 54 3.51 0.23 15.05
C VAL A 54 3.11 1.70 15.01
N LYS A 55 4.07 2.61 14.78
CA LYS A 55 3.74 4.00 14.50
C LYS A 55 3.26 4.11 13.05
N VAL A 56 2.05 4.61 12.82
CA VAL A 56 1.54 4.82 11.45
C VAL A 56 1.59 6.31 11.11
N ARG A 57 2.11 6.64 9.94
CA ARG A 57 2.07 7.97 9.33
C ARG A 57 1.31 7.88 8.02
N VAL A 58 0.33 8.76 7.84
CA VAL A 58 -0.43 8.90 6.60
C VAL A 58 -0.12 10.28 6.03
N ASP A 59 0.35 10.31 4.79
CA ASP A 59 0.51 11.53 4.01
C ASP A 59 -0.57 11.55 2.92
N HIS A 60 -1.22 12.70 2.77
CA HIS A 60 -2.33 12.91 1.83
C HIS A 60 -1.91 13.89 0.73
N ILE A 61 -2.18 13.56 -0.54
CA ILE A 61 -1.87 14.42 -1.69
C ILE A 61 -3.03 14.48 -2.70
N PRO A 62 -3.11 15.50 -3.58
CA PRO A 62 -4.06 15.47 -4.69
C PRO A 62 -3.87 14.23 -5.56
N HIS A 63 -4.97 13.56 -5.96
CA HIS A 63 -4.88 12.29 -6.70
C HIS A 63 -4.11 12.41 -8.03
N LEU A 64 -4.15 13.59 -8.68
CA LEU A 64 -3.41 13.85 -9.92
C LEU A 64 -1.89 13.94 -9.72
N GLU A 65 -1.43 14.11 -8.49
CA GLU A 65 0.01 14.18 -8.15
C GLU A 65 0.61 12.80 -7.82
N LEU A 66 -0.23 11.77 -7.61
CA LEU A 66 0.22 10.41 -7.33
C LEU A 66 1.23 9.86 -8.35
N PRO A 67 1.05 10.00 -9.69
CA PRO A 67 2.01 9.51 -10.66
C PRO A 67 3.41 10.12 -10.47
N ALA A 68 3.48 11.44 -10.30
CA ALA A 68 4.74 12.15 -10.13
C ALA A 68 5.41 11.79 -8.78
N ARG A 69 4.61 11.66 -7.72
CA ARG A 69 5.10 11.26 -6.41
C ARG A 69 5.66 9.84 -6.40
N MET A 70 4.95 8.89 -7.00
CA MET A 70 5.42 7.51 -7.17
C MET A 70 6.72 7.45 -7.97
N ALA A 71 6.79 8.18 -9.09
CA ALA A 71 8.01 8.25 -9.91
C ALA A 71 9.22 8.74 -9.09
N ALA A 72 9.03 9.79 -8.28
CA ALA A 72 10.10 10.34 -7.43
C ALA A 72 10.56 9.35 -6.35
N GLU A 73 9.62 8.68 -5.65
CA GLU A 73 9.96 7.72 -4.59
C GLU A 73 10.65 6.47 -5.12
N PHE A 74 10.21 5.97 -6.28
CA PHE A 74 10.84 4.82 -6.91
C PHE A 74 12.20 5.16 -7.52
N ALA A 75 12.39 6.36 -8.07
CA ALA A 75 13.71 6.81 -8.53
C ALA A 75 14.69 6.99 -7.37
N ALA A 76 14.21 7.46 -6.21
CA ALA A 76 15.02 7.60 -5.00
C ALA A 76 15.27 6.26 -4.29
N GLY A 77 14.49 5.22 -4.57
CA GLY A 77 14.51 3.95 -3.82
C GLY A 77 14.06 4.11 -2.36
N ALA A 78 13.38 5.20 -2.03
CA ALA A 78 12.95 5.54 -0.69
C ALA A 78 11.63 6.32 -0.76
N GLY A 79 10.69 5.99 0.13
CA GLY A 79 9.35 6.56 0.08
C GLY A 79 8.40 5.88 1.05
N HIS A 80 7.13 5.84 0.69
CA HIS A 80 6.10 5.18 1.48
C HIS A 80 6.13 3.66 1.30
N ASP A 81 5.66 2.97 2.34
CA ASP A 81 5.60 1.51 2.35
C ASP A 81 4.32 1.01 1.67
N ILE A 82 3.23 1.79 1.75
CA ILE A 82 1.97 1.55 1.04
C ILE A 82 1.61 2.82 0.28
N ILE A 83 1.32 2.68 -1.02
CA ILE A 83 0.87 3.79 -1.86
C ILE A 83 -0.48 3.43 -2.47
N MET A 84 -1.47 4.29 -2.25
CA MET A 84 -2.76 4.17 -2.92
C MET A 84 -2.62 4.60 -4.38
N ASN A 85 -2.96 3.71 -5.31
CA ASN A 85 -2.96 3.99 -6.74
C ASN A 85 -4.41 4.03 -7.25
N GLY A 86 -4.74 5.01 -8.08
CA GLY A 86 -6.04 5.16 -8.72
C GLY A 86 -6.27 4.19 -9.89
N SER A 87 -5.92 2.92 -9.75
CA SER A 87 -6.18 1.87 -10.75
C SER A 87 -5.70 2.22 -12.16
N SER A 88 -4.53 2.85 -12.25
CA SER A 88 -3.91 3.27 -13.50
C SER A 88 -2.80 2.31 -13.96
N ILE A 89 -2.21 2.57 -15.12
CA ILE A 89 -1.05 1.83 -15.67
C ILE A 89 0.18 1.80 -14.73
N LEU A 90 0.19 2.62 -13.66
CA LEU A 90 1.33 2.78 -12.76
C LEU A 90 1.79 1.47 -12.11
N THR A 91 0.88 0.54 -11.80
CA THR A 91 1.28 -0.78 -11.27
C THR A 91 2.18 -1.50 -12.28
N ARG A 92 1.80 -1.51 -13.56
CA ARG A 92 2.58 -2.14 -14.63
C ARG A 92 3.86 -1.39 -14.94
N LEU A 93 3.86 -0.07 -14.83
CA LEU A 93 5.04 0.75 -15.06
C LEU A 93 6.11 0.51 -13.98
N TYR A 94 5.70 0.28 -12.73
CA TYR A 94 6.60 0.24 -11.58
C TYR A 94 6.66 -1.10 -10.84
N TYR A 95 6.13 -2.20 -11.40
CA TYR A 95 6.05 -3.51 -10.73
C TYR A 95 7.38 -4.01 -10.15
N LYS A 96 8.52 -3.67 -10.79
CA LYS A 96 9.86 -4.03 -10.31
C LYS A 96 10.26 -3.34 -9.00
N SER A 97 9.59 -2.24 -8.66
CA SER A 97 9.76 -1.49 -7.42
C SER A 97 8.68 -1.82 -6.37
N LEU A 98 7.72 -2.68 -6.72
CA LEU A 98 6.62 -3.08 -5.85
C LEU A 98 6.85 -4.48 -5.28
N ALA A 99 6.30 -4.72 -4.09
CA ALA A 99 6.31 -6.06 -3.50
C ALA A 99 5.30 -6.97 -4.22
N ASP A 100 5.68 -8.23 -4.42
CA ASP A 100 4.76 -9.30 -4.78
C ASP A 100 3.84 -9.58 -3.59
N VAL A 101 2.54 -9.35 -3.77
CA VAL A 101 1.49 -9.52 -2.74
C VAL A 101 0.46 -10.56 -3.15
N SER A 102 0.84 -11.49 -4.03
CA SER A 102 -0.05 -12.53 -4.57
C SER A 102 -0.67 -13.40 -3.47
N ASP A 103 0.08 -13.70 -2.41
CA ASP A 103 -0.39 -14.46 -1.25
C ASP A 103 -1.51 -13.74 -0.48
N ILE A 104 -1.37 -12.43 -0.28
CA ILE A 104 -2.38 -11.57 0.35
C ILE A 104 -3.61 -11.47 -0.55
N TYR A 105 -3.41 -11.23 -1.84
CA TYR A 105 -4.46 -11.13 -2.85
C TYR A 105 -5.32 -12.40 -2.89
N ASP A 106 -4.68 -13.56 -2.95
CA ASP A 106 -5.37 -14.86 -2.97
C ASP A 106 -6.08 -15.17 -1.65
N SER A 107 -5.44 -14.86 -0.52
CA SER A 107 -6.01 -15.06 0.82
C SER A 107 -7.29 -14.25 1.00
N ILE A 108 -7.31 -12.98 0.57
CA ILE A 108 -8.49 -12.13 0.60
C ILE A 108 -9.56 -12.66 -0.35
N GLY A 109 -9.19 -12.95 -1.60
CA GLY A 109 -10.12 -13.47 -2.61
C GLY A 109 -10.83 -14.73 -2.13
N LYS A 110 -10.10 -15.72 -1.61
CA LYS A 110 -10.67 -16.96 -1.05
C LYS A 110 -11.64 -16.70 0.10
N LYS A 111 -11.32 -15.75 0.99
CA LYS A 111 -12.15 -15.42 2.16
C LYS A 111 -13.38 -14.58 1.83
N ARG A 112 -13.36 -13.83 0.73
CA ARG A 112 -14.37 -12.80 0.40
C ARG A 112 -15.24 -13.13 -0.81
N GLY A 113 -15.14 -14.35 -1.36
CA GLY A 113 -15.97 -14.80 -2.48
C GLY A 113 -15.41 -14.46 -3.87
N GLY A 114 -14.10 -14.17 -3.95
CA GLY A 114 -13.40 -13.87 -5.19
C GLY A 114 -13.31 -12.37 -5.51
N TRP A 115 -12.68 -12.09 -6.64
CA TRP A 115 -12.50 -10.73 -7.17
C TRP A 115 -13.39 -10.53 -8.39
N ILE A 116 -13.92 -9.32 -8.59
CA ILE A 116 -14.61 -8.98 -9.83
C ILE A 116 -13.64 -9.11 -11.02
N PRO A 117 -14.12 -9.49 -12.22
CA PRO A 117 -13.25 -9.75 -13.37
C PRO A 117 -12.32 -8.58 -13.74
N THR A 118 -12.78 -7.35 -13.52
CA THR A 118 -12.05 -6.12 -13.83
C THR A 118 -10.94 -5.78 -12.83
N ALA A 119 -10.92 -6.40 -11.65
CA ALA A 119 -9.95 -6.08 -10.60
C ALA A 119 -8.55 -6.65 -10.89
N LYS A 120 -8.50 -7.89 -11.39
CA LYS A 120 -7.25 -8.62 -11.60
C LYS A 120 -6.29 -7.93 -12.59
N PRO A 121 -6.72 -7.49 -13.80
CA PRO A 121 -5.81 -6.88 -14.77
C PRO A 121 -5.13 -5.58 -14.30
N LEU A 122 -5.68 -4.91 -13.28
CA LEU A 122 -5.15 -3.65 -12.75
C LEU A 122 -3.93 -3.85 -11.84
N VAL A 123 -3.81 -5.04 -11.26
CA VAL A 123 -2.76 -5.36 -10.27
C VAL A 123 -1.83 -6.49 -10.74
N GLU A 124 -2.20 -7.23 -11.79
CA GLU A 124 -1.41 -8.34 -12.30
C GLU A 124 -0.38 -7.90 -13.36
N VAL A 125 0.85 -8.32 -13.15
CA VAL A 125 1.97 -8.21 -14.10
C VAL A 125 2.74 -9.52 -14.06
N GLU A 126 2.98 -10.14 -15.22
CA GLU A 126 3.74 -11.41 -15.32
C GLU A 126 3.22 -12.54 -14.41
N GLY A 127 1.90 -12.60 -14.19
CA GLY A 127 1.24 -13.61 -13.37
C GLY A 127 1.33 -13.41 -11.86
N LYS A 128 1.88 -12.28 -11.40
CA LYS A 128 1.97 -11.89 -9.99
C LYS A 128 1.16 -10.63 -9.71
N GLN A 129 0.67 -10.48 -8.49
CA GLN A 129 -0.10 -9.32 -8.06
C GLN A 129 0.78 -8.34 -7.29
N TYR A 130 0.78 -7.08 -7.71
CA TYR A 130 1.59 -6.00 -7.12
C TYR A 130 0.71 -4.92 -6.46
N GLY A 131 -0.53 -5.27 -6.12
CA GLY A 131 -1.48 -4.38 -5.47
C GLY A 131 -2.73 -5.11 -5.03
N ILE A 132 -3.46 -4.50 -4.10
CA ILE A 132 -4.73 -5.02 -3.58
C ILE A 132 -5.85 -4.08 -4.04
N PRO A 133 -6.78 -4.55 -4.89
CA PRO A 133 -7.95 -3.76 -5.30
C PRO A 133 -8.80 -3.40 -4.06
N MET A 134 -9.10 -2.11 -3.88
CA MET A 134 -9.75 -1.62 -2.65
C MET A 134 -11.16 -1.05 -2.88
N PHE A 135 -11.41 -0.44 -4.03
CA PHE A 135 -12.73 0.08 -4.39
C PHE A 135 -12.97 -0.07 -5.90
N TYR A 136 -14.22 0.03 -6.31
CA TYR A 136 -14.64 0.07 -7.70
C TYR A 136 -15.70 1.16 -7.86
N ILE A 137 -15.58 1.98 -8.89
CA ILE A 137 -16.59 2.98 -9.25
C ILE A 137 -17.28 2.48 -10.51
N LEU A 138 -18.58 2.20 -10.41
CA LEU A 138 -19.42 1.96 -11.57
C LEU A 138 -19.92 3.32 -12.07
N LEU A 139 -19.38 3.78 -13.20
CA LEU A 139 -19.92 4.95 -13.88
C LEU A 139 -21.11 4.49 -14.76
N PRO A 140 -22.22 5.26 -14.82
CA PRO A 140 -23.34 4.98 -15.72
C PRO A 140 -22.96 5.10 -17.19
#